data_AF-A0AAW9EEK7-F1
#
_entry.id   AF-A0AAW9EEK7-F1
#
_cell.length_a   1.000
_cell.length_b   1.000
_cell.length_c   1.000
_cell.angle_alpha   90.00
_cell.angle_beta   90.00
_cell.angle_gamma   90.00
#
_symmetry.space_group_name_H-M   'P 1'
#
loop_
_entity.id
_entity.type
_entity.pdbx_description
1 polymer ?
#
loop_
_entity_poly.entity_id
_entity_poly.type
_entity_poly.pdbx_seq_one_letter_code
_entity_poly.pdbx_strand_id
1 'polypeptide(L)' 'ASIAPAYDFVSTIPYIPDDSASLKVSRSKKFSDFTLDEISHLAAKAMLPEKLVLDTAKQTVAGFHEVWAKEKAHLP' A
#
# COMPACT_ATOMS: atom_id res chain seq x y z
N ALA A 1 7.37 12.08 -19.35
CA ALA A 1 7.23 12.89 -18.12
C ALA A 1 7.77 12.05 -16.95
N SER A 2 8.53 12.65 -16.02
CA SER A 2 9.02 11.94 -14.82
C SER A 2 8.07 12.20 -13.65
N ILE A 3 7.82 11.18 -12.85
CA ILE A 3 7.08 11.32 -11.59
C ILE A 3 8.07 11.80 -10.53
N ALA A 4 7.67 12.76 -9.70
CA ALA A 4 8.48 13.20 -8.57
C ALA A 4 8.50 12.11 -7.48
N PRO A 5 9.54 12.05 -6.63
CA PRO A 5 9.51 11.17 -5.46
C PRO A 5 8.27 11.43 -4.60
N ALA A 6 7.69 10.37 -4.06
CA ALA A 6 6.63 10.50 -3.08
C ALA A 6 7.20 11.05 -1.76
N TYR A 7 6.46 11.95 -1.14
CA TYR A 7 6.83 12.65 0.09
C TYR A 7 5.64 12.66 1.07
N ASP A 8 5.91 13.04 2.31
CA ASP A 8 4.89 13.13 3.39
C ASP A 8 4.22 11.79 3.73
N PHE A 9 5.03 10.73 3.86
CA PHE A 9 4.55 9.45 4.38
C PHE A 9 4.50 9.47 5.91
N VAL A 10 3.29 9.49 6.47
CA VAL A 10 3.04 9.43 7.91
C VAL A 10 1.98 8.38 8.19
N SER A 11 2.24 7.48 9.15
CA SER A 11 1.22 6.54 9.63
C SER A 11 0.22 7.28 10.52
N THR A 12 -1.04 7.30 10.11
CA THR A 12 -2.14 7.92 10.88
C THR A 12 -2.80 6.96 11.85
N ILE A 13 -2.54 5.65 11.74
CA ILE A 13 -3.07 4.59 12.61
C ILE A 13 -2.96 4.93 14.11
N PRO A 14 -1.81 5.42 14.63
CA PRO A 14 -1.71 5.72 16.06
C PRO A 14 -2.48 6.99 16.51
N TYR A 15 -2.96 7.82 15.57
CA TYR A 15 -3.49 9.15 15.89
C TYR A 15 -4.97 9.33 15.50
N ILE A 16 -5.46 8.61 14.50
CA ILE A 16 -6.80 8.77 13.93
C ILE A 16 -7.57 7.45 14.11
N PRO A 17 -8.72 7.45 14.81
CA PRO A 17 -9.54 6.24 14.98
C PRO A 17 -10.17 5.71 13.68
N ASP A 18 -10.36 6.58 12.69
CA ASP A 18 -10.84 6.20 11.35
C ASP A 18 -9.68 5.67 10.49
N ASP A 19 -9.88 4.53 9.84
CA ASP A 19 -8.91 3.84 9.00
C ASP A 19 -9.13 4.13 7.50
N SER A 20 -9.91 5.17 7.17
CA SER A 20 -10.22 5.52 5.78
C SER A 20 -9.06 6.25 5.09
N ALA A 21 -8.64 5.74 3.93
CA ALA A 21 -7.71 6.39 3.02
C ALA A 21 -8.31 7.66 2.38
N SER A 22 -7.44 8.64 2.09
CA SER A 22 -7.84 9.91 1.46
C SER A 22 -8.44 9.72 0.07
N LEU A 23 -7.93 8.73 -0.68
CA LEU A 23 -8.43 8.32 -1.99
C LEU A 23 -9.08 6.95 -1.92
N LYS A 24 -10.13 6.73 -2.72
CA LYS A 24 -10.73 5.40 -2.88
C LYS A 24 -9.75 4.48 -3.59
N VAL A 25 -9.42 3.36 -2.96
CA VAL A 25 -8.81 2.24 -3.67
C VAL A 25 -9.94 1.44 -4.27
N SER A 26 -10.08 1.56 -5.60
CA SER A 26 -11.07 0.82 -6.37
C SER A 26 -12.52 1.01 -5.84
N ARG A 27 -13.03 0.16 -4.94
CA ARG A 27 -14.41 0.17 -4.41
C ARG A 27 -14.53 0.82 -3.02
N SER A 28 -13.48 0.83 -2.21
CA SER A 28 -13.54 1.26 -0.81
C SER A 28 -12.52 2.35 -0.45
N LYS A 29 -12.79 3.04 0.66
CA LYS A 29 -11.79 3.90 1.32
C LYS A 29 -11.16 3.20 2.54
N LYS A 30 -11.80 2.17 3.09
CA LYS A 30 -11.31 1.55 4.32
C LYS A 30 -10.01 0.82 4.06
N PHE A 31 -9.01 1.05 4.91
CA PHE A 31 -7.72 0.39 4.78
C PHE A 31 -7.84 -1.12 4.97
N SER A 32 -8.75 -1.57 5.85
CA SER A 32 -9.07 -3.00 6.04
C SER A 32 -9.58 -3.73 4.79
N ASP A 33 -10.14 -3.01 3.81
CA ASP A 33 -10.61 -3.59 2.55
C ASP A 33 -9.48 -3.72 1.50
N PHE A 34 -8.26 -3.24 1.81
CA PHE A 34 -7.10 -3.26 0.91
C PHE A 34 -6.46 -4.66 0.84
N THR A 35 -7.18 -5.58 0.19
CA THR A 35 -6.80 -7.00 0.04
C THR A 35 -6.24 -7.31 -1.35
N LEU A 36 -5.71 -8.53 -1.55
CA LEU A 36 -5.26 -8.97 -2.87
C LEU A 36 -6.40 -9.01 -3.91
N ASP A 37 -7.64 -9.33 -3.49
CA ASP A 37 -8.82 -9.25 -4.36
C ASP A 37 -9.07 -7.81 -4.82
N GLU A 38 -8.99 -6.85 -3.90
CA GLU A 38 -9.20 -5.45 -4.23
C GLU A 38 -8.10 -4.89 -5.14
N ILE A 39 -6.86 -5.34 -4.95
CA ILE A 39 -5.72 -5.00 -5.81
C ILE A 39 -5.88 -5.63 -7.21
N SER A 40 -6.34 -6.88 -7.30
CA SER A 40 -6.66 -7.53 -8.58
C SER A 40 -7.75 -6.76 -9.33
N HIS A 41 -8.83 -6.40 -8.64
CA HIS A 41 -9.91 -5.61 -9.23
C HIS A 41 -9.43 -4.22 -9.68
N LEU A 42 -8.56 -3.56 -8.91
CA LEU A 42 -7.93 -2.31 -9.30
C LEU A 42 -7.09 -2.46 -10.58
N ALA A 43 -6.31 -3.53 -10.70
CA ALA A 43 -5.50 -3.82 -11.88
C ALA A 43 -6.37 -4.00 -13.13
N ALA A 44 -7.46 -4.77 -13.01
CA ALA A 44 -8.42 -4.96 -14.09
C ALA A 44 -9.06 -3.63 -14.53
N LYS A 45 -9.50 -2.80 -13.57
CA LYS A 45 -10.08 -1.48 -13.84
C LYS A 45 -9.09 -0.51 -14.51
N ALA A 46 -7.81 -0.61 -14.16
CA ALA A 46 -6.74 0.21 -14.71
C ALA A 46 -6.14 -0.34 -16.01
N MET A 47 -6.64 -1.47 -16.53
CA MET A 47 -6.10 -2.18 -17.70
C MET A 47 -4.60 -2.54 -17.56
N LEU A 48 -4.19 -2.89 -16.34
CA LEU A 48 -2.81 -3.31 -16.03
C LEU A 48 -2.69 -4.84 -15.97
N PRO A 49 -1.52 -5.42 -16.27
CA PRO A 49 -1.29 -6.86 -16.11
C PRO A 49 -1.42 -7.28 -14.63
N GLU A 50 -2.47 -8.03 -14.32
CA GLU A 50 -2.80 -8.42 -12.94
C GLU A 50 -1.64 -9.11 -12.22
N LYS A 51 -0.98 -10.06 -12.88
CA LYS A 51 0.18 -10.76 -12.34
C LYS A 51 1.28 -9.80 -11.89
N LEU A 52 1.59 -8.77 -12.70
CA LEU A 52 2.62 -7.79 -12.38
C LEU A 52 2.24 -7.00 -11.12
N VAL A 53 0.99 -6.56 -11.03
CA VAL A 53 0.49 -5.77 -9.89
C VAL A 53 0.49 -6.61 -8.61
N LEU A 54 -0.01 -7.85 -8.67
CA LEU A 54 -0.06 -8.74 -7.51
C LEU A 54 1.34 -9.17 -7.04
N ASP A 55 2.25 -9.45 -7.96
CA ASP A 55 3.63 -9.81 -7.62
C ASP A 55 4.35 -8.61 -6.98
N THR A 56 4.13 -7.39 -7.49
CA THR A 56 4.66 -6.15 -6.89
C THR A 56 4.13 -5.93 -5.47
N ALA A 57 2.83 -6.15 -5.24
CA ALA A 57 2.22 -6.02 -3.91
C ALA A 57 2.86 -7.01 -2.91
N LYS A 58 3.03 -8.28 -3.32
CA LYS A 58 3.68 -9.31 -2.49
C LYS A 58 5.14 -8.99 -2.19
N GLN A 59 5.90 -8.56 -3.21
CA GLN A 59 7.30 -8.15 -3.06
C GLN A 59 7.45 -6.96 -2.12
N THR A 60 6.54 -5.98 -2.21
CA THR A 60 6.54 -4.81 -1.31
C THR A 60 6.34 -5.22 0.15
N VAL A 61 5.38 -6.11 0.42
CA VAL A 61 5.14 -6.64 1.78
C VAL A 61 6.35 -7.41 2.30
N ALA A 62 6.91 -8.29 1.48
CA ALA A 62 8.11 -9.06 1.84
C ALA A 62 9.31 -8.15 2.13
N GLY A 63 9.57 -7.18 1.26
CA GLY A 63 10.64 -6.20 1.42
C GLY A 63 10.44 -5.33 2.66
N PHE A 64 9.20 -4.91 2.94
CA PHE A 64 8.90 -4.19 4.18
C PHE A 64 9.23 -5.02 5.42
N HIS A 65 8.81 -6.28 5.48
CA HIS A 65 9.12 -7.14 6.62
C HIS A 65 10.62 -7.35 6.80
N GLU A 66 11.36 -7.51 5.70
CA GLU A 66 12.81 -7.66 5.73
C GLU A 66 13.50 -6.40 6.27
N VAL A 67 13.16 -5.22 5.72
CA VAL A 67 13.77 -3.95 6.11
C VAL A 67 13.35 -3.56 7.53
N TRP A 68 12.08 -3.70 7.87
CA TRP A 68 11.57 -3.39 9.21
C TRP A 68 12.24 -4.24 10.30
N ALA A 69 12.49 -5.52 10.04
CA ALA A 69 13.18 -6.38 10.99
C ALA A 69 14.61 -5.89 11.29
N LYS A 70 15.28 -5.28 10.32
CA LYS A 70 16.64 -4.71 10.45
C LYS A 70 16.62 -3.33 11.11
N GLU A 71 15.68 -2.47 10.73
CA GLU A 71 15.71 -1.05 11.10
C GLU A 71 14.95 -0.72 12.39
N LYS A 72 13.97 -1.52 12.82
CA LYS A 72 13.15 -1.17 13.99
C LYS A 72 13.97 -0.94 15.27
N ALA A 73 15.12 -1.60 15.39
CA ALA A 73 16.00 -1.50 16.55
C ALA A 73 16.82 -0.20 16.56
N HIS A 74 16.89 0.50 15.43
CA HIS A 74 17.56 1.79 15.30
C HIS A 74 16.62 2.99 15.53
N LEU A 75 15.33 2.71 15.77
CA LEU A 75 14.35 3.75 16.06
C LEU A 75 14.49 4.20 17.53
N PRO A 76 14.38 5.51 17.81
CA PRO A 76 14.47 6.07 19.16
C PRO A 76 13.33 5.63 20.08
#